data_AF-A0A3D0JPY4-F1
#
_entry.id   AF-A0A3D0JPY4-F1
#
_cell.length_a   1.000
_cell.length_b   1.000
_cell.length_c   1.000
_cell.angle_alpha   90.00
_cell.angle_beta   90.00
_cell.angle_gamma   90.00
#
_symmetry.space_group_name_H-M   'P 1'
#
loop_
_entity.id
_entity.type
_entity.pdbx_description
1 polymer ?
#
loop_
_entity_poly.entity_id
_entity_poly.type
_entity_poly.pdbx_seq_one_letter_code
_entity_poly.pdbx_strand_id
1 'polypeptide(L)'
;MENFIPFIVGAGLVVLFVIALIALFKAFYIKVPQGTALIVNDMSSTPKVHFTGPLVYPVIPLKEFMKISLITLEVDRRDKDGLICRDNMRADITVAFYLLVNETQGDALTVAKAIGVASASDRCAVHELVNDMFSLALQTA
;
A
#
# COMPACT_ATOMS: atom_id res chain seq x y z
N MET A 1 53.21 19.20 -25.89
CA MET A 1 52.02 19.38 -25.02
C MET A 1 50.71 19.06 -25.75
N GLU A 2 50.67 18.90 -27.08
CA GLU A 2 49.45 18.60 -27.85
C GLU A 2 48.84 17.20 -27.61
N ASN A 3 49.62 16.20 -27.21
CA ASN A 3 49.12 14.81 -27.06
C ASN A 3 48.38 14.54 -25.73
N PHE A 4 48.49 15.44 -24.74
CA PHE A 4 47.84 15.25 -23.44
C PHE A 4 46.38 15.72 -23.42
N ILE A 5 46.05 16.74 -24.23
CA ILE A 5 44.70 17.30 -24.36
C ILE A 5 43.65 16.22 -24.74
N PRO A 6 43.85 15.38 -25.78
CA PRO A 6 42.87 14.36 -26.13
C PRO A 6 42.71 13.28 -25.05
N PHE A 7 43.77 12.99 -24.28
CA PHE A 7 43.72 12.01 -23.19
C PHE A 7 42.91 12.53 -21.99
N ILE A 8 43.07 13.82 -21.66
CA ILE A 8 42.29 14.49 -20.61
C ILE A 8 40.81 14.58 -20.99
N VAL A 9 40.51 14.93 -22.25
CA VAL A 9 39.13 14.98 -22.76
C VAL A 9 38.48 13.59 -22.77
N GLY A 10 39.20 12.55 -23.22
CA GLY A 10 38.72 11.17 -23.20
C GLY A 10 38.45 10.65 -21.79
N ALA A 11 39.35 10.91 -20.84
CA ALA A 11 39.15 10.54 -19.44
C ALA A 11 37.95 11.26 -18.81
N GLY A 12 37.75 12.55 -19.11
CA GLY A 12 36.58 13.30 -18.65
C GLY A 12 35.26 12.74 -19.18
N LEU A 13 35.23 12.28 -20.43
CA LEU A 13 34.03 11.71 -21.06
C LEU A 13 33.66 10.34 -20.45
N VAL A 14 34.65 9.51 -20.14
CA VAL A 14 34.44 8.23 -19.45
C VAL A 14 33.89 8.46 -18.04
N VAL A 15 34.45 9.42 -17.29
CA VAL A 15 33.95 9.76 -15.95
C VAL A 15 32.51 10.28 -16.00
N LEU A 16 32.20 11.15 -16.97
CA LEU A 16 30.84 11.64 -17.18
C LEU A 16 29.85 10.49 -17.49
N PHE A 17 30.26 9.55 -18.34
CA PHE A 17 29.45 8.38 -18.69
C PHE A 17 29.15 7.50 -17.47
N VAL A 18 30.15 7.25 -16.61
CA VAL A 18 29.97 6.48 -15.38
C VAL A 18 29.02 7.18 -14.40
N ILE A 19 29.15 8.51 -14.24
CA ILE A 19 28.24 9.29 -13.39
C ILE A 19 26.81 9.25 -13.92
N ALA A 20 26.63 9.37 -15.24
CA ALA A 20 25.31 9.27 -15.87
C ALA A 20 24.67 7.89 -15.64
N LEU A 21 25.47 6.83 -15.72
CA LEU A 21 25.02 5.45 -15.47
C LEU A 21 24.58 5.26 -14.01
N ILE A 22 25.34 5.79 -13.04
CA ILE A 22 24.99 5.74 -11.62
C ILE A 22 23.72 6.54 -11.33
N ALA A 23 23.58 7.73 -11.93
CA ALA A 23 22.37 8.55 -11.79
C ALA A 23 21.14 7.83 -12.34
N LEU A 24 21.29 7.13 -13.47
CA LEU A 24 20.24 6.32 -14.07
C LEU A 24 19.82 5.16 -13.15
N PHE A 25 20.77 4.41 -12.60
CA PHE A 25 20.49 3.36 -11.61
C PHE A 25 19.80 3.89 -10.35
N LYS A 26 20.17 5.09 -9.89
CA LYS A 26 19.51 5.74 -8.75
C LYS A 26 18.05 6.07 -9.03
N ALA A 27 17.72 6.46 -10.26
CA ALA A 27 16.33 6.71 -10.66
C ALA A 27 15.49 5.42 -10.70
N PHE A 28 16.11 4.26 -10.93
CA PHE A 28 15.44 2.95 -10.95
C PHE A 28 15.20 2.34 -9.56
N TYR A 29 15.86 2.85 -8.51
CA TYR A 29 15.75 2.28 -7.17
C TYR A 29 14.68 2.98 -6.33
N ILE A 30 13.50 2.36 -6.25
CA ILE A 30 12.41 2.86 -5.42
C ILE A 30 12.43 2.12 -4.09
N LYS A 31 12.71 2.85 -3.03
CA LYS A 31 12.67 2.31 -1.66
C LYS A 31 11.23 2.16 -1.21
N VAL A 32 10.86 0.95 -0.81
CA VAL A 32 9.56 0.67 -0.19
C VAL A 32 9.75 0.68 1.33
N PRO A 33 8.98 1.50 2.08
CA PRO A 33 9.05 1.50 3.54
C PRO A 33 8.49 0.20 4.12
N GLN A 34 9.04 -0.24 5.25
CA GLN A 34 8.55 -1.42 5.97
C GLN A 34 7.07 -1.21 6.38
N GLY A 35 6.27 -2.28 6.34
CA GLY A 35 4.83 -2.21 6.61
C GLY A 35 3.97 -1.65 5.47
N THR A 36 4.53 -1.53 4.26
CA THR A 36 3.83 -1.12 3.04
C THR A 36 4.12 -2.10 1.90
N ALA A 37 3.10 -2.53 1.18
CA ALA A 37 3.21 -3.31 -0.04
C ALA A 37 3.19 -2.37 -1.26
N LEU A 38 4.14 -2.54 -2.16
CA LEU A 38 4.14 -1.85 -3.45
C LEU A 38 3.43 -2.73 -4.46
N ILE A 39 2.32 -2.24 -4.99
CA ILE A 39 1.56 -2.86 -6.06
C ILE A 39 1.95 -2.15 -7.35
N VAL A 40 2.55 -2.91 -8.27
CA VAL A 40 3.01 -2.41 -9.56
C VAL A 40 2.12 -2.99 -10.65
N ASN A 41 1.39 -2.13 -11.32
CA ASN A 41 0.57 -2.53 -12.47
C ASN A 41 1.40 -2.45 -13.76
N ASP A 42 2.16 -3.50 -14.04
CA ASP A 42 2.84 -3.67 -15.33
C ASP A 42 1.81 -3.98 -16.44
N MET A 43 2.20 -3.83 -17.72
CA MET A 43 1.42 -4.28 -18.90
C MET A 43 1.14 -5.81 -18.94
N SER A 44 1.34 -6.53 -17.84
CA SER A 44 1.14 -7.96 -17.70
C SER A 44 -0.27 -8.27 -17.19
N SER A 45 -0.80 -9.46 -17.47
CA SER A 45 -2.14 -9.88 -17.05
C SER A 45 -2.36 -9.89 -15.54
N THR A 46 -1.30 -9.90 -14.73
CA THR A 46 -1.40 -9.86 -13.27
C THR A 46 -0.50 -8.76 -12.67
N PRO A 47 -1.06 -7.84 -11.86
CA PRO A 47 -0.25 -6.87 -11.14
C PRO A 47 0.65 -7.59 -10.13
N LYS A 48 1.88 -7.12 -9.97
CA LYS A 48 2.88 -7.74 -9.08
C LYS A 48 2.93 -6.99 -7.76
N VAL A 49 2.93 -7.74 -6.66
CA VAL A 49 3.05 -7.20 -5.30
C VAL A 49 4.46 -7.43 -4.80
N HIS A 50 5.11 -6.36 -4.36
CA HIS A 50 6.44 -6.42 -3.78
C HIS A 50 6.45 -5.82 -2.38
N PHE A 51 7.01 -6.58 -1.43
CA PHE A 51 7.15 -6.17 -0.03
C PHE A 51 8.55 -5.65 0.31
N THR A 52 9.54 -5.92 -0.54
CA THR A 52 10.94 -5.51 -0.38
C THR A 52 11.39 -4.69 -1.58
N GLY A 53 12.30 -3.73 -1.35
CA GLY A 53 12.79 -2.73 -2.30
C GLY A 53 13.16 -3.30 -3.68
N PRO A 54 12.21 -3.36 -4.61
CA PRO A 54 12.39 -4.00 -5.89
C PRO A 54 12.97 -2.96 -6.85
N LEU A 55 13.72 -3.45 -7.82
CA LEU A 55 14.19 -2.59 -8.90
C LEU A 55 13.00 -2.41 -9.87
N VAL A 56 12.22 -1.35 -9.66
CA VAL A 56 11.02 -1.05 -10.45
C VAL A 56 11.35 0.00 -11.47
N TYR A 57 11.05 -0.29 -12.74
CA TYR A 57 11.19 0.69 -13.81
C TYR A 57 10.23 1.87 -13.57
N PRO A 58 10.71 3.10 -13.36
CA PRO A 58 9.91 4.18 -12.82
C PRO A 58 8.93 4.78 -13.82
N VAL A 59 9.01 4.42 -15.11
CA VAL A 59 8.45 5.21 -16.22
C VAL A 59 7.12 4.67 -16.76
N ILE A 60 6.71 3.42 -16.48
CA ILE A 60 5.55 2.80 -17.18
C ILE A 60 4.38 2.41 -16.25
N PRO A 61 4.56 1.74 -15.10
CA PRO A 61 3.43 1.29 -14.28
C PRO A 61 2.98 2.33 -13.24
N LEU A 62 1.66 2.38 -12.98
CA LEU A 62 1.10 3.05 -11.80
C LEU A 62 1.65 2.35 -10.55
N LYS A 63 2.23 3.13 -9.63
CA LYS A 63 2.79 2.65 -8.38
C LYS A 63 1.82 2.95 -7.27
N GLU A 64 1.27 1.91 -6.66
CA GLU A 64 0.34 2.07 -5.55
C GLU A 64 0.97 1.52 -4.27
N PHE A 65 0.95 2.33 -3.22
CA PHE A 65 1.48 1.97 -1.90
C PHE A 65 0.34 1.61 -0.97
N MET A 66 0.26 0.33 -0.61
CA MET A 66 -0.76 -0.20 0.30
C MET A 66 -0.15 -0.43 1.69
N LYS A 67 -0.66 0.23 2.73
CA LYS A 67 -0.22 -0.06 4.10
C LYS A 67 -0.75 -1.43 4.52
N ILE A 68 0.15 -2.30 4.97
CA ILE A 68 -0.15 -3.62 5.56
C ILE A 68 0.03 -3.61 7.07
N SER A 69 0.01 -2.41 7.67
CA SER A 69 0.16 -2.23 9.12
C SER A 69 -1.17 -2.49 9.84
N LEU A 70 -1.09 -2.81 11.13
CA LEU A 70 -2.26 -3.00 11.98
C LEU A 70 -3.13 -1.74 12.03
N ILE A 71 -4.42 -1.90 11.73
CA ILE A 71 -5.45 -0.86 11.83
C ILE A 71 -6.37 -1.24 12.99
N THR A 72 -6.43 -0.38 13.99
CA THR A 72 -7.36 -0.51 15.12
C THR A 72 -8.63 0.27 14.81
N LEU A 73 -9.77 -0.40 14.93
CA LEU A 73 -11.09 0.17 14.71
C LEU A 73 -11.93 -0.04 15.96
N GLU A 74 -12.46 1.03 16.53
CA GLU A 74 -13.39 0.93 17.66
C GLU A 74 -14.78 1.29 17.17
N VAL A 75 -15.71 0.36 17.30
CA VAL A 75 -17.12 0.58 16.97
C VAL A 75 -17.89 0.59 18.28
N ASP A 76 -18.55 1.72 18.53
CA ASP A 76 -19.29 1.96 19.76
C ASP A 76 -20.77 2.19 19.45
N ARG A 77 -21.64 1.40 20.07
CA ARG A 77 -23.09 1.49 19.92
C ARG A 77 -23.69 1.63 21.31
N ARG A 78 -23.98 2.88 21.67
CA ARG A 78 -24.55 3.29 22.96
C ARG A 78 -25.79 4.14 22.78
N ASP A 79 -26.66 4.12 23.78
CA ASP A 79 -27.84 4.98 23.89
C ASP A 79 -28.77 4.88 22.65
N LYS A 80 -28.68 5.87 21.75
CA LYS A 80 -29.57 6.03 20.59
C LYS A 80 -29.34 4.97 19.51
N ASP A 81 -28.10 4.53 19.36
CA ASP A 81 -27.70 3.44 18.46
C ASP A 81 -27.60 2.10 19.21
N GLY A 82 -28.06 2.06 20.46
CA GLY A 82 -28.11 0.86 21.29
C GLY A 82 -28.99 -0.21 20.65
N LEU A 83 -28.52 -1.45 20.68
CA LEU A 83 -29.19 -2.57 20.04
C LEU A 83 -30.38 -3.02 20.89
N ILE A 84 -31.51 -3.24 20.22
CA ILE A 84 -32.68 -3.86 20.85
C ILE A 84 -32.59 -5.34 20.55
N CYS A 85 -32.35 -6.13 21.59
CA CYS A 85 -32.30 -7.58 21.47
C CYS A 85 -33.72 -8.17 21.28
N ARG A 86 -33.81 -9.43 20.85
CA ARG A 86 -35.09 -10.16 20.70
C ARG A 86 -35.95 -10.17 21.96
N ASP A 87 -35.32 -10.10 23.14
CA ASP A 87 -36.00 -10.11 24.43
C ASP A 87 -36.45 -8.72 24.90
N ASN A 88 -36.44 -7.73 23.99
CA ASN A 88 -36.90 -6.36 24.25
C ASN A 88 -36.09 -5.62 25.34
N MET A 89 -34.83 -6.04 25.53
CA MET A 89 -33.83 -5.35 26.35
C MET A 89 -32.90 -4.52 25.47
N ARG A 90 -32.43 -3.37 25.99
CA ARG A 90 -31.43 -2.52 25.34
C ARG A 90 -30.04 -2.95 25.80
N ALA A 91 -29.16 -3.25 24.84
CA ALA A 91 -27.78 -3.59 25.09
C ALA A 91 -26.85 -2.55 24.46
N ASP A 92 -25.92 -2.06 25.28
CA ASP A 92 -24.84 -1.18 24.87
C ASP A 92 -23.58 -2.02 24.66
N ILE A 93 -22.96 -1.89 23.49
CA ILE A 93 -21.82 -2.72 23.09
C ILE A 93 -20.74 -1.85 22.48
N THR A 94 -19.51 -2.03 22.96
CA THR A 94 -18.29 -1.45 22.38
C THR A 94 -17.37 -2.59 21.96
N VAL A 95 -16.97 -2.63 20.68
CA VAL A 95 -16.08 -3.67 20.14
C VAL A 95 -14.88 -3.02 19.47
N ALA A 96 -13.69 -3.53 19.76
CA ALA A 96 -12.45 -3.14 19.08
C ALA A 96 -12.03 -4.23 18.10
N PHE A 97 -11.89 -3.86 16.82
CA PHE A 97 -11.37 -4.71 15.76
C PHE A 97 -9.92 -4.37 15.45
N TYR A 98 -9.12 -5.41 15.29
CA TYR A 98 -7.72 -5.32 14.86
C TYR A 98 -7.62 -5.93 13.48
N LEU A 99 -7.46 -5.09 12.46
CA LEU A 99 -7.34 -5.53 11.06
C LEU A 99 -5.87 -5.55 10.65
N LEU A 100 -5.43 -6.66 10.07
CA LEU A 100 -4.10 -6.82 9.49
C LEU A 100 -4.22 -7.61 8.20
N VAL A 101 -3.50 -7.18 7.16
CA VAL A 101 -3.38 -7.91 5.90
C VAL A 101 -2.13 -8.78 5.97
N ASN A 102 -2.26 -10.06 5.63
CA ASN A 102 -1.11 -10.97 5.56
C ASN A 102 -0.10 -10.53 4.50
N GLU A 103 1.18 -10.77 4.75
CA GLU A 103 2.30 -10.44 3.84
C GLU A 103 2.43 -11.41 2.65
N THR A 104 1.31 -11.96 2.15
CA THR A 104 1.31 -12.83 0.97
C THR A 104 0.88 -12.04 -0.27
N GLN A 105 1.47 -12.34 -1.42
CA GLN A 105 1.12 -11.65 -2.67
C GLN A 105 -0.35 -11.86 -3.05
N GLY A 106 -0.88 -13.05 -2.80
CA GLY A 106 -2.27 -13.40 -3.13
C GLY A 106 -3.29 -12.64 -2.27
N ASP A 107 -3.06 -12.57 -0.96
CA ASP A 107 -4.00 -11.90 -0.05
C ASP A 107 -4.00 -10.38 -0.28
N ALA A 108 -2.81 -9.79 -0.44
CA ALA A 108 -2.67 -8.36 -0.75
C ALA A 108 -3.38 -7.98 -2.06
N LEU A 109 -3.26 -8.82 -3.09
CA LEU A 109 -3.90 -8.59 -4.39
C LEU A 109 -5.41 -8.79 -4.35
N THR A 110 -5.89 -9.68 -3.47
CA THR A 110 -7.33 -9.90 -3.23
C THR A 110 -7.96 -8.71 -2.53
N VAL A 111 -7.33 -8.20 -1.47
CA VAL A 111 -7.77 -6.98 -0.76
C VAL A 111 -7.74 -5.77 -1.68
N ALA A 112 -6.66 -5.60 -2.45
CA ALA A 112 -6.55 -4.52 -3.44
C ALA A 112 -7.67 -4.54 -4.48
N LYS A 113 -8.11 -5.72 -4.92
CA LYS A 113 -9.24 -5.87 -5.86
C LYS A 113 -10.61 -5.65 -5.21
N ALA A 114 -10.76 -6.02 -3.94
CA ALA A 114 -12.05 -5.96 -3.24
C ALA A 114 -12.42 -4.53 -2.81
N ILE A 115 -11.48 -3.81 -2.21
CA ILE A 115 -11.74 -2.47 -1.62
C ILE A 115 -10.97 -1.34 -2.32
N GLY A 116 -10.02 -1.67 -3.20
CA GLY A 116 -9.12 -0.70 -3.83
C GLY A 116 -7.90 -0.38 -2.96
N VAL A 117 -6.76 -0.10 -3.60
CA VAL A 117 -5.49 0.15 -2.89
C VAL A 117 -5.53 1.44 -2.08
N ALA A 118 -6.15 2.49 -2.61
CA ALA A 118 -6.29 3.78 -1.94
C ALA A 118 -7.12 3.65 -0.66
N SER A 119 -8.29 3.01 -0.75
CA SER A 119 -9.18 2.80 0.39
C SER A 119 -8.58 1.84 1.42
N ALA A 120 -7.89 0.77 0.99
CA ALA A 120 -7.20 -0.15 1.89
C ALA A 120 -6.10 0.51 2.72
N SER A 121 -5.49 1.57 2.20
CA SER A 121 -4.40 2.32 2.86
C SER A 121 -4.93 3.46 3.75
N ASP A 122 -6.18 3.87 3.56
CA ASP A 122 -6.83 4.94 4.33
C ASP A 122 -7.63 4.38 5.50
N ARG A 123 -7.28 4.82 6.72
CA ARG A 123 -7.95 4.41 7.95
C ARG A 123 -9.41 4.86 7.98
N CYS A 124 -9.72 6.04 7.43
CA CYS A 124 -11.09 6.56 7.43
C CYS A 124 -12.00 5.74 6.50
N ALA A 125 -11.51 5.42 5.30
CA ALA A 125 -12.27 4.61 4.34
C ALA A 125 -12.53 3.19 4.86
N VAL A 126 -11.52 2.54 5.46
CA VAL A 126 -11.70 1.22 6.10
C VAL A 126 -12.68 1.31 7.27
N HIS A 127 -12.64 2.39 8.05
CA HIS A 127 -13.55 2.60 9.16
C HIS A 127 -15.01 2.66 8.72
N GLU A 128 -15.30 3.43 7.67
CA GLU A 128 -16.65 3.56 7.12
C GLU A 128 -17.17 2.23 6.56
N LEU A 129 -16.38 1.55 5.72
CA LEU A 129 -16.72 0.25 5.13
C LEU A 129 -17.06 -0.81 6.20
N VAL A 130 -16.24 -0.90 7.25
CA VAL A 130 -16.45 -1.88 8.32
C VAL A 130 -17.65 -1.51 9.17
N ASN A 131 -17.85 -0.23 9.50
CA ASN A 131 -19.01 0.22 10.27
C ASN A 131 -20.33 -0.09 9.55
N ASP A 132 -20.38 0.08 8.23
CA ASP A 132 -21.55 -0.24 7.40
C ASP A 132 -21.82 -1.75 7.39
N MET A 133 -20.79 -2.57 7.17
CA MET A 133 -20.90 -4.04 7.21
C MET A 133 -21.38 -4.53 8.59
N PHE A 134 -20.89 -3.92 9.68
CA PHE A 134 -21.30 -4.26 11.04
C PHE A 134 -22.74 -3.86 11.33
N SER A 135 -23.15 -2.65 10.93
CA SER A 135 -24.53 -2.21 11.12
C SER A 135 -25.50 -3.14 10.40
N LEU A 136 -25.14 -3.61 9.21
CA LEU A 136 -25.95 -4.53 8.43
C LEU A 136 -26.01 -5.93 9.05
N ALA A 137 -24.87 -6.44 9.52
CA ALA A 137 -24.79 -7.73 10.20
C ALA A 137 -25.58 -7.75 11.51
N LEU A 138 -25.49 -6.68 12.30
CA LEU A 138 -26.18 -6.54 13.58
C LEU A 138 -27.69 -6.36 13.45
N GLN A 139 -28.17 -5.68 12.40
CA GLN A 139 -29.61 -5.53 12.14
C GLN A 139 -30.25 -6.80 11.58
N THR A 140 -29.47 -7.67 10.95
CA THR A 140 -29.98 -8.88 10.28
C THR A 140 -29.97 -10.12 11.19
N ALA A 141 -29.18 -10.13 12.27
CA ALA A 141 -29.05 -11.24 13.22
C ALA A 141 -30.15 -11.23 14.29
#